data_AF-A0A937NCE5-F1
#
_entry.id   AF-A0A937NCE5-F1
#
_cell.length_a   1.000
_cell.length_b   1.000
_cell.length_c   1.000
_cell.angle_alpha   90.00
_cell.angle_beta   90.00
_cell.angle_gamma   90.00
#
_symmetry.space_group_name_H-M   'P 1'
#
loop_
_entity.id
_entity.type
_entity.pdbx_description
1 polymer ?
#
loop_
_entity_poly.entity_id
_entity_poly.type
_entity_poly.pdbx_seq_one_letter_code
_entity_poly.pdbx_strand_id
1 'polypeptide(L)'
;MELTIQLDDPLASQLHDRASADQVPPQEFARRLLGEALQHLDESAKWDTQNRRRIALIRKSVREGLTIDEQAELQSLQEAVDRRLEARDRQLLDELARFKEAVERLPEGTE
;
A
#
# COMPACT_ATOMS: atom_id res chain seq x y z
N MET A 1 27.24 8.02 9.29
CA MET A 1 27.03 9.20 8.43
C MET A 1 25.94 10.03 9.10
N GLU A 2 26.19 11.30 9.36
CA GLU A 2 25.23 12.20 10.00
C GLU A 2 24.57 13.07 8.93
N LEU A 3 23.24 13.15 8.96
CA LEU A 3 22.43 13.91 8.02
C LEU A 3 21.47 14.78 8.83
N THR A 4 21.47 16.08 8.60
CA THR A 4 20.50 17.01 9.19
C THR A 4 19.41 17.32 8.19
N ILE A 5 18.16 17.05 8.54
CA ILE A 5 16.98 17.35 7.72
C ILE A 5 16.23 18.49 8.40
N GLN A 6 15.98 19.56 7.65
CA GLN A 6 15.11 20.66 8.11
C GLN A 6 13.67 20.30 7.77
N LEU A 7 12.79 20.35 8.77
CA LEU A 7 11.36 20.12 8.62
C LEU A 7 10.63 21.45 8.88
N ASP A 8 9.51 21.64 8.21
CA ASP A 8 8.58 22.72 8.53
C ASP A 8 7.85 22.41 9.85
N ASP A 9 7.43 23.47 10.55
CA ASP A 9 6.81 23.37 11.88
C ASP A 9 5.62 22.38 11.97
N PRO A 10 4.72 22.30 10.96
CA PRO A 10 3.62 21.33 10.99
C PRO A 10 4.09 19.88 10.98
N LEU A 11 5.11 19.58 10.17
CA LEU A 11 5.64 18.23 10.02
C LEU A 11 6.50 17.84 11.23
N ALA A 12 7.28 18.78 11.77
CA ALA A 12 8.05 18.59 13.00
C ALA A 12 7.14 18.28 14.20
N SER A 13 6.01 19.00 14.31
CA SER A 13 5.02 18.77 15.38
C SER A 13 4.37 17.39 15.26
N GLN A 14 3.92 17.01 14.06
CA GLN A 14 3.34 15.69 13.83
C GLN A 14 4.32 14.55 14.14
N LEU A 15 5.59 14.71 13.77
CA LEU A 15 6.63 13.74 14.04
C LEU A 15 6.86 13.59 15.55
N HIS A 16 6.86 14.71 16.29
CA HIS A 16 7.02 14.71 17.74
C HIS A 16 5.84 14.03 18.45
N ASP A 17 4.61 14.36 18.06
CA ASP A 17 3.39 13.79 18.62
C ASP A 17 3.35 12.28 18.41
N ARG A 18 3.71 11.82 17.20
CA ARG A 18 3.72 10.40 16.87
C ARG A 18 4.82 9.63 17.58
N ALA A 19 6.03 10.20 17.67
CA ALA A 19 7.12 9.62 18.44
C ALA A 19 6.76 9.51 19.93
N SER A 20 6.06 10.50 20.47
CA SER A 20 5.59 10.50 21.86
C SER A 20 4.53 9.43 22.11
N ALA A 21 3.58 9.25 21.18
CA ALA A 21 2.59 8.19 21.26
C ALA A 21 3.23 6.79 21.28
N ASP A 22 4.32 6.61 20.52
CA ASP A 22 5.08 5.36 20.43
C ASP A 22 6.19 5.25 21.49
N GLN A 23 6.29 6.23 22.41
CA GLN A 23 7.28 6.30 23.50
C GLN A 23 8.74 6.17 23.05
N VAL A 24 9.06 6.73 21.89
CA VAL A 24 10.41 6.70 21.30
C VAL A 24 10.96 8.12 21.07
N PRO A 25 12.29 8.30 21.07
CA PRO A 25 12.88 9.59 20.71
C PRO A 25 12.49 10.01 19.27
N PRO A 26 12.21 11.31 19.01
CA PRO A 26 11.84 11.79 17.68
C PRO A 26 12.83 11.40 16.58
N GLN A 27 14.14 11.42 16.87
CA GLN A 27 15.17 11.04 15.89
C GLN A 27 15.12 9.55 15.56
N GLU A 28 14.83 8.70 16.54
CA GLU A 28 14.71 7.26 16.31
C GLU A 28 13.44 6.94 15.53
N PHE A 29 12.33 7.59 15.87
CA PHE A 29 11.08 7.49 15.12
C PHE A 29 11.27 7.95 13.66
N ALA A 30 11.90 9.12 13.44
CA ALA A 30 12.22 9.63 12.12
C ALA A 30 13.07 8.65 11.31
N ARG A 31 14.08 8.02 11.94
CA ARG A 31 14.91 7.01 11.28
C ARG A 31 14.11 5.79 10.84
N ARG A 32 13.21 5.29 11.70
CA ARG A 32 12.34 4.14 11.36
C ARG A 32 11.40 4.51 10.21
N LEU A 33 10.72 5.65 10.33
CA LEU A 33 9.81 6.18 9.31
C LEU A 33 10.50 6.36 7.96
N LEU A 34 11.71 6.94 7.94
CA LEU A 34 12.49 7.09 6.71
C LEU A 34 12.92 5.75 6.13
N GLY A 35 13.31 4.79 6.97
CA GLY A 35 13.63 3.42 6.53
C GLY A 35 12.44 2.72 5.88
N GLU A 36 11.27 2.77 6.52
CA GLU A 36 10.03 2.22 6.00
C GLU A 36 9.59 2.94 4.72
N ALA A 37 9.67 4.27 4.68
CA ALA A 37 9.32 5.05 3.49
C ALA A 37 10.22 4.70 2.30
N LEU A 38 11.53 4.53 2.49
CA LEU A 38 12.45 4.12 1.43
C LEU A 38 12.16 2.69 0.94
N GLN A 39 11.87 1.77 1.85
CA GLN A 39 11.45 0.41 1.49
C GLN A 39 10.15 0.44 0.67
N HIS A 40 9.16 1.22 1.11
CA HIS A 40 7.91 1.38 0.36
C HIS A 40 8.12 2.01 -1.02
N LEU A 41 9.02 2.98 -1.16
CA LEU A 41 9.36 3.56 -2.46
C LEU A 41 9.99 2.53 -3.40
N ASP A 42 10.92 1.72 -2.90
CA ASP A 42 11.56 0.65 -3.68
C ASP A 42 10.55 -0.44 -4.10
N GLU A 43 9.69 -0.86 -3.17
CA GLU A 43 8.61 -1.80 -3.44
C GLU A 43 7.62 -1.25 -4.47
N SER A 44 7.27 0.03 -4.36
CA SER A 44 6.39 0.71 -5.30
C SER A 44 7.01 0.80 -6.70
N ALA A 45 8.30 1.14 -6.80
CA ALA A 45 9.00 1.22 -8.08
C ALA A 45 9.13 -0.15 -8.77
N LYS A 46 9.42 -1.21 -8.00
CA LYS A 46 9.41 -2.60 -8.49
C LYS A 46 8.03 -3.01 -8.98
N TRP A 47 7.01 -2.69 -8.19
CA TRP A 47 5.61 -2.95 -8.53
C TRP A 47 5.20 -2.25 -9.83
N ASP A 48 5.53 -0.96 -9.99
CA ASP A 48 5.22 -0.19 -11.19
C ASP A 48 5.81 -0.83 -12.45
N THR A 49 7.06 -1.29 -12.35
CA THR A 49 7.74 -2.01 -13.44
C THR A 49 7.00 -3.30 -13.80
N GLN A 50 6.69 -4.12 -12.80
CA GLN A 50 5.97 -5.39 -12.97
C GLN A 50 4.56 -5.17 -13.55
N ASN A 51 3.83 -4.19 -13.06
CA ASN A 51 2.47 -3.89 -13.52
C ASN A 51 2.46 -3.34 -14.95
N ARG A 52 3.42 -2.48 -15.33
CA ARG A 52 3.60 -2.05 -16.72
C ARG A 52 3.86 -3.24 -17.65
N ARG A 53 4.73 -4.17 -17.23
CA ARG A 53 5.01 -5.39 -17.99
C ARG A 53 3.77 -6.27 -18.14
N ARG A 54 3.01 -6.47 -17.06
CA ARG A 54 1.73 -7.19 -17.06
C ARG A 54 0.75 -6.59 -18.06
N ILE A 55 0.54 -5.27 -18.02
CA ILE A 55 -0.36 -4.57 -18.96
C ILE A 55 0.10 -4.75 -20.41
N ALA A 56 1.42 -4.69 -20.66
CA ALA A 56 1.97 -4.92 -22.00
C ALA A 56 1.67 -6.35 -22.49
N LEU A 57 1.85 -7.36 -21.65
CA LEU A 57 1.54 -8.77 -21.97
C LEU A 57 0.04 -8.99 -22.21
N ILE A 58 -0.84 -8.38 -21.40
CA ILE A 58 -2.29 -8.43 -21.63
C ILE A 58 -2.65 -7.80 -22.98
N ARG A 59 -2.05 -6.66 -23.32
CA ARG A 59 -2.29 -6.02 -24.63
C ARG A 59 -1.79 -6.89 -25.79
N LYS A 60 -0.65 -7.56 -25.60
CA LYS A 60 -0.08 -8.46 -26.60
C LYS A 60 -0.95 -9.71 -26.79
N SER A 61 -1.41 -10.32 -25.70
CA SER A 61 -2.25 -11.54 -25.77
C SER A 61 -3.51 -11.35 -26.59
N VAL A 62 -4.13 -10.16 -26.51
CA VAL A 62 -5.34 -9.80 -27.26
C VAL A 62 -5.07 -9.58 -28.77
N ARG A 63 -3.86 -9.14 -29.14
CA ARG A 63 -3.54 -8.74 -30.53
C ARG A 63 -2.82 -9.82 -31.32
N GLU A 64 -1.83 -10.46 -30.70
CA GLU A 64 -0.81 -11.27 -31.38
C GLU A 64 -0.72 -12.68 -30.79
N GLY A 65 -1.37 -12.92 -29.64
CA GLY A 65 -1.09 -14.09 -28.80
C GLY A 65 0.21 -13.94 -28.01
N LEU A 66 0.42 -14.86 -27.06
CA LEU A 66 1.64 -14.92 -26.24
C LEU A 66 2.42 -16.19 -26.57
N THR A 67 3.75 -16.11 -26.42
CA THR A 67 4.57 -17.32 -26.33
C THR A 67 4.31 -18.06 -25.02
N ILE A 68 4.77 -19.30 -24.92
CA ILE A 68 4.67 -20.09 -23.68
C ILE A 68 5.37 -19.37 -22.52
N ASP A 69 6.56 -18.81 -22.76
CA ASP A 69 7.32 -18.08 -21.75
C ASP A 69 6.60 -16.80 -21.31
N GLU A 70 6.00 -16.07 -22.25
CA GLU A 70 5.23 -14.86 -21.95
C GLU A 70 3.92 -15.17 -21.22
N GLN A 71 3.31 -16.31 -21.50
CA GLN A 71 2.13 -16.78 -20.79
C GLN A 71 2.48 -17.11 -19.34
N ALA A 72 3.60 -17.81 -19.12
CA ALA A 72 4.10 -18.11 -17.77
C ALA A 72 4.49 -16.83 -17.01
N GLU A 73 5.13 -15.88 -17.69
CA GLU A 73 5.45 -14.56 -17.12
C GLU A 73 4.18 -13.82 -16.71
N LEU A 74 3.19 -13.76 -17.60
CA LEU A 74 1.91 -13.10 -17.32
C LEU A 74 1.19 -13.75 -16.14
N GLN A 75 1.19 -15.08 -16.04
CA GLN A 75 0.60 -15.80 -14.92
C GLN A 75 1.29 -15.43 -13.59
N SER A 76 2.63 -15.46 -13.55
CA SER A 76 3.39 -15.08 -12.35
C SER A 76 3.11 -13.64 -11.92
N LEU A 77 3.00 -12.72 -12.89
CA LEU A 77 2.64 -11.32 -12.62
C LEU A 77 1.20 -11.16 -12.12
N GLN A 78 0.26 -11.99 -12.57
CA GLN A 78 -1.10 -12.00 -12.04
C GLN A 78 -1.14 -12.49 -10.59
N GLU A 79 -0.45 -13.59 -10.27
CA GLU A 79 -0.36 -14.10 -8.90
C GLU A 79 0.30 -13.08 -7.93
N ALA A 80 1.27 -12.31 -8.40
CA ALA A 80 1.87 -11.22 -7.64
C ALA A 80 0.87 -10.08 -7.35
N VAL A 81 -0.02 -9.78 -8.30
CA VAL A 81 -1.09 -8.80 -8.11
C VAL A 81 -2.11 -9.31 -7.10
N ASP A 82 -2.57 -10.54 -7.25
CA ASP A 82 -3.59 -11.13 -6.40
C ASP A 82 -3.14 -11.14 -4.93
N ARG A 83 -1.91 -11.60 -4.65
CA ARG A 83 -1.32 -11.56 -3.29
C ARG A 83 -1.25 -10.15 -2.71
N ARG A 84 -0.96 -9.15 -3.54
CA ARG A 84 -0.88 -7.76 -3.09
C ARG A 84 -2.27 -7.19 -2.78
N LEU A 85 -3.29 -7.57 -3.56
CA LEU A 85 -4.67 -7.11 -3.39
C LEU A 85 -5.38 -7.85 -2.25
N GLU A 86 -5.07 -9.12 -1.97
CA GLU A 86 -5.68 -9.90 -0.89
C GLU A 86 -5.63 -9.22 0.48
N ALA A 87 -4.55 -8.48 0.79
CA ALA A 87 -4.45 -7.74 2.04
C ALA A 87 -5.40 -6.53 2.07
N ARG A 88 -5.53 -5.84 0.94
CA ARG A 88 -6.44 -4.70 0.75
C ARG A 88 -7.90 -5.15 0.75
N ASP A 89 -8.19 -6.25 0.07
CA ASP A 89 -9.52 -6.84 -0.02
C ASP A 89 -10.03 -7.26 1.36
N ARG A 90 -9.19 -7.90 2.18
CA ARG A 90 -9.53 -8.22 3.57
C ARG A 90 -9.87 -6.96 4.38
N GLN A 91 -9.07 -5.90 4.27
CA GLN A 91 -9.37 -4.64 4.96
C GLN A 91 -10.71 -4.03 4.52
N LEU A 92 -10.99 -4.02 3.21
CA LEU A 92 -12.24 -3.50 2.67
C LEU A 92 -13.45 -4.33 3.12
N LEU A 93 -13.30 -5.65 3.20
CA LEU A 93 -14.34 -6.54 3.73
C LEU A 93 -14.61 -6.28 5.22
N ASP A 94 -13.55 -6.07 6.02
CA ASP A 94 -13.68 -5.73 7.45
C ASP A 94 -14.31 -4.35 7.67
N GLU A 95 -13.97 -3.36 6.84
CA GLU A 95 -14.64 -2.05 6.82
C GLU A 95 -16.12 -2.17 6.45
N LEU A 96 -16.44 -2.95 5.43
CA LEU A 96 -17.82 -3.21 5.02
C LEU A 96 -18.63 -3.91 6.12
N ALA A 97 -18.03 -4.87 6.82
CA ALA A 97 -18.67 -5.55 7.94
C ALA A 97 -19.00 -4.58 9.09
N ARG A 98 -18.06 -3.71 9.46
CA ARG A 98 -18.27 -2.67 10.47
C ARG A 98 -19.36 -1.67 10.05
N PHE A 99 -19.38 -1.30 8.78
CA PHE A 99 -20.42 -0.41 8.25
C PHE A 99 -21.80 -1.05 8.29
N LYS A 100 -21.90 -2.34 7.93
CA LYS A 100 -23.15 -3.10 8.04
C LYS A 100 -23.65 -3.18 9.49
N GLU A 101 -22.79 -3.51 10.44
CA GLU A 101 -23.16 -3.50 11.86
C GLU A 101 -23.63 -2.12 12.35
N ALA A 102 -22.99 -1.05 11.89
CA ALA A 102 -23.39 0.31 12.24
C ALA A 102 -24.77 0.67 11.65
N VAL A 103 -25.06 0.24 10.42
CA VAL A 103 -26.35 0.40 9.76
C VAL A 103 -27.45 -0.42 10.43
N GLU A 104 -27.16 -1.66 10.85
CA GLU A 104 -28.11 -2.51 11.57
C GLU A 104 -28.41 -2.01 12.98
N ARG A 105 -27.48 -1.26 13.60
CA ARG A 105 -27.64 -0.66 14.93
C ARG A 105 -28.20 0.77 14.90
N LEU A 106 -28.43 1.35 13.72
CA LEU A 106 -29.14 2.61 13.61
C LEU A 106 -30.61 2.38 14.01
N PRO A 107 -31.14 3.13 15.00
CA PRO A 107 -32.54 3.01 15.34
C PRO A 107 -33.38 3.36 14.10
N GLU A 108 -34.36 2.51 13.76
CA GLU A 108 -35.38 2.89 12.80
C GLU A 108 -35.97 4.23 13.26
N GLY A 109 -35.96 5.21 12.36
CA GLY A 109 -36.26 6.59 12.67
C GLY A 109 -37.51 6.71 13.53
N THR A 110 -37.38 7.39 14.65
CA THR A 110 -38.52 7.95 15.39
C THR A 110 -39.36 8.80 14.43
N GLU A 111 -40.55 8.29 14.10
CA GLU A 111 -41.68 9.08 13.57
C GLU A 111 -42.17 10.11 14.60
#